data_AF-A0A147KHW1-F1
#
_entry.id   AF-A0A147KHW1-F1
#
_cell.length_a   1.000
_cell.length_b   1.000
_cell.length_c   1.000
_cell.angle_alpha   90.00
_cell.angle_beta   90.00
_cell.angle_gamma   90.00
#
_symmetry.space_group_name_H-M   'P 1'
#
loop_
_entity.id
_entity.type
_entity.pdbx_description
1 polymer ?
#
loop_
_entity_poly.entity_id
_entity_poly.type
_entity_poly.pdbx_seq_one_letter_code
_entity_poly.pdbx_strand_id
1 'polypeptide(L)' 'MPEDLSSAVHERVGRGEFSRYVTEAVSRQLELDLLAELADLLENEYGPVSEQSLAEAEAAWPDAD' A
#
# COMPACT_ATOMS: atom_id res chain seq x y z
N MET A 1 15.75 8.97 12.93
CA MET A 1 14.63 8.16 13.47
C MET A 1 14.49 8.49 14.94
N PRO A 2 13.27 8.71 15.46
CA PRO A 2 13.04 8.80 16.89
C PRO A 2 13.58 7.56 17.60
N GLU A 3 14.28 7.72 18.73
CA GLU A 3 14.94 6.63 19.44
C GLU A 3 13.93 5.55 19.90
N ASP A 4 12.76 5.98 20.36
CA ASP A 4 11.66 5.09 20.77
C ASP A 4 11.18 4.17 19.63
N LEU A 5 11.09 4.72 18.41
CA LEU A 5 10.67 3.95 17.24
C LEU A 5 11.75 2.95 16.82
N SER A 6 13.03 3.35 16.88
CA SER A 6 14.13 2.44 16.55
C SER A 6 14.23 1.26 17.52
N SER A 7 14.03 1.52 18.81
CA SER A 7 14.01 0.51 19.88
C SER A 7 12.86 -0.48 19.69
N ALA A 8 11.65 0.03 19.39
CA ALA A 8 10.47 -0.80 19.14
C ALA A 8 10.64 -1.72 17.92
N VAL A 9 11.24 -1.22 16.84
CA VAL A 9 11.53 -2.04 15.65
C VAL A 9 12.59 -3.09 15.98
N HIS A 10 13.66 -2.72 16.68
CA HIS A 10 14.70 -3.67 17.11
C HIS A 10 14.16 -4.79 17.99
N GLU A 11 13.25 -4.48 18.91
CA GLU A 11 12.57 -5.47 19.75
C GLU A 11 11.72 -6.46 18.92
N ARG A 12 11.09 -5.96 17.85
CA ARG A 12 10.23 -6.76 16.97
C ARG A 12 11.00 -7.65 15.99
N VAL A 13 12.12 -7.18 15.43
CA VAL A 13 12.83 -7.88 14.34
C VAL A 13 14.14 -8.54 14.77
N GLY A 14 14.64 -8.23 15.96
CA GLY A 14 15.91 -8.75 16.48
C GLY A 14 17.14 -7.96 16.03
N ARG A 15 18.29 -8.27 16.64
CA ARG A 15 19.59 -7.64 16.30
C ARG A 15 20.06 -8.14 14.93
N GLY A 16 20.38 -7.22 14.03
CA GLY A 16 20.87 -7.51 12.67
C GLY A 16 19.84 -7.31 11.56
N GLU A 17 18.55 -7.44 11.87
CA GLU A 17 17.47 -7.39 10.87
C GLU A 17 16.86 -6.00 10.69
N PHE A 18 17.21 -5.04 11.54
CA PHE A 18 16.65 -3.69 11.54
C PHE A 18 16.81 -2.98 10.20
N SER A 19 18.02 -3.01 9.61
CA SER A 19 18.25 -2.34 8.32
C SER A 19 17.40 -2.95 7.23
N ARG A 20 17.28 -4.29 7.19
CA ARG A 20 16.46 -4.99 6.20
C ARG A 20 14.98 -4.66 6.38
N TYR A 21 14.48 -4.70 7.61
CA TYR A 21 13.10 -4.33 7.92
C TYR A 21 12.78 -2.89 7.52
N VAL A 22 13.67 -1.93 7.83
CA VAL A 22 13.47 -0.53 7.44
C VAL A 22 13.47 -0.39 5.92
N THR A 23 14.38 -1.06 5.21
CA THR A 23 14.38 -1.04 3.74
C THR A 23 13.09 -1.61 3.17
N GLU A 24 12.66 -2.79 3.61
CA GLU A 24 11.41 -3.43 3.15
C GLU A 24 10.19 -2.55 3.45
N ALA A 25 10.11 -1.98 4.67
CA ALA A 25 9.00 -1.12 5.07
C ALA A 25 8.95 0.18 4.26
N VAL A 26 10.10 0.82 4.01
CA VAL A 26 10.18 2.05 3.20
C VAL A 26 9.86 1.76 1.74
N SER A 27 10.37 0.66 1.18
CA SER A 27 10.00 0.24 -0.18
C SER A 27 8.50 0.02 -0.31
N ARG A 28 7.89 -0.67 0.64
CA ARG A 28 6.45 -0.90 0.64
C ARG A 28 5.65 0.40 0.80
N GLN A 29 6.12 1.32 1.65
CA GLN A 29 5.47 2.61 1.80
C GLN A 29 5.52 3.41 0.50
N LEU A 30 6.67 3.46 -0.16
CA LEU A 30 6.82 4.15 -1.44
C LEU A 30 5.90 3.57 -2.52
N GLU A 31 5.75 2.24 -2.60
CA GLU A 31 4.79 1.61 -3.51
C GLU A 31 3.35 2.04 -3.23
N LEU A 32 2.96 2.12 -1.96
CA LEU A 32 1.62 2.55 -1.57
C LEU A 32 1.39 4.03 -1.87
N ASP A 33 2.39 4.88 -1.64
CA ASP A 33 2.32 6.31 -1.94
C ASP A 33 2.14 6.51 -3.46
N LEU A 34 2.92 5.81 -4.29
CA LEU A 34 2.78 5.84 -5.75
C LEU A 34 1.42 5.31 -6.23
N LEU A 35 0.89 4.28 -5.57
CA LEU A 35 -0.44 3.75 -5.89
C LEU A 35 -1.54 4.76 -5.55
N ALA A 36 -1.42 5.46 -4.42
CA ALA A 36 -2.35 6.51 -4.03
C ALA A 36 -2.30 7.68 -5.02
N GLU A 37 -1.10 8.14 -5.41
CA GLU A 37 -0.93 9.17 -6.44
C GLU A 37 -1.56 8.78 -7.77
N LEU A 38 -1.41 7.52 -8.19
CA LEU A 38 -2.05 7.02 -9.41
C LEU A 38 -3.58 6.97 -9.28
N ALA A 39 -4.09 6.51 -8.15
CA ALA A 39 -5.54 6.47 -7.90
C ALA A 39 -6.15 7.88 -7.96
N ASP A 40 -5.50 8.86 -7.32
CA ASP A 40 -5.92 10.27 -7.35
C ASP A 40 -5.90 10.82 -8.78
N LEU A 41 -4.89 10.49 -9.59
CA LEU A 41 -4.82 10.91 -10.99
C LEU A 41 -6.00 10.35 -11.80
N LEU A 42 -6.29 9.06 -11.65
CA LEU A 42 -7.39 8.40 -12.35
C LEU A 42 -8.75 8.96 -11.92
N GLU A 43 -8.96 9.20 -10.62
CA GLU A 43 -10.20 9.81 -10.14
C GLU A 43 -10.36 11.25 -10.66
N ASN A 44 -9.28 12.03 -10.75
CA ASN A 44 -9.34 13.36 -11.33
C ASN A 44 -9.66 13.35 -12.84
N GLU A 45 -9.17 12.35 -13.58
CA GLU A 45 -9.38 12.24 -15.03
C GLU A 45 -10.76 11.68 -15.39
N TYR A 46 -11.22 10.66 -14.66
CA TYR A 46 -12.43 9.89 -15.02
C TYR A 46 -13.60 10.10 -14.06
N GLY A 47 -13.36 10.73 -12.89
CA GLY A 47 -14.33 10.81 -11.81
C GLY A 47 -14.36 9.54 -10.95
N PRO A 48 -15.22 9.52 -9.92
CA PRO A 48 -15.36 8.37 -9.03
C PRO A 48 -15.93 7.15 -9.77
N VAL A 49 -15.52 5.95 -9.36
CA VAL A 49 -16.04 4.70 -9.91
C VAL A 49 -17.51 4.54 -9.52
N SER A 50 -18.38 4.31 -10.50
CA SER A 50 -19.81 4.11 -10.26
C SER A 50 -20.10 2.68 -9.77
N GLU A 51 -21.15 2.53 -8.96
CA GLU A 51 -21.64 1.22 -8.51
C GLU A 51 -22.01 0.30 -9.69
N GLN A 52 -22.54 0.87 -10.77
CA GLN A 52 -22.86 0.12 -11.98
C GLN A 52 -21.60 -0.45 -12.64
N SER A 53 -20.54 0.36 -12.75
CA SER A 53 -19.26 -0.08 -13.31
C SER A 53 -18.60 -1.17 -12.48
N LEU A 54 -18.72 -1.10 -11.15
CA LEU A 54 -18.26 -2.17 -10.25
C LEU A 54 -19.04 -3.47 -10.48
N ALA A 55 -20.37 -3.40 -10.53
CA ALA A 55 -21.21 -4.58 -10.78
C ALA A 55 -20.93 -5.23 -12.14
N GLU A 56 -20.69 -4.42 -13.18
CA GLU A 56 -20.29 -4.91 -14.51
C GLU A 56 -18.93 -5.62 -14.47
N ALA A 57 -17.96 -5.08 -13.72
CA ALA A 57 -16.63 -5.67 -13.56
C ALA A 57 -16.67 -7.00 -12.76
N GLU A 58 -17.41 -7.04 -11.66
CA GLU A 58 -17.62 -8.26 -10.86
C GLU A 58 -18.27 -9.36 -11.69
N ALA A 59 -19.31 -9.02 -12.46
CA ALA A 59 -19.97 -9.99 -13.36
C ALA A 59 -19.04 -10.49 -14.49
N ALA A 60 -18.08 -9.67 -14.91
CA ALA A 60 -17.10 -10.03 -15.94
C ALA A 60 -15.95 -10.91 -15.42
N TRP A 61 -15.73 -10.97 -14.10
CA TRP A 61 -14.65 -11.75 -13.49
C TRP A 61 -15.16 -12.72 -12.41
N PRO A 62 -15.88 -13.79 -12.80
CA PRO A 62 -16.57 -14.68 -11.87
C PRO A 62 -15.65 -15.54 -10.98
N ASP A 63 -14.33 -15.50 -11.17
CA ASP A 63 -13.35 -16.29 -10.41
C ASP A 63 -12.70 -15.51 -9.24
N ALA A 64 -13.30 -14.39 -8.80
CA ALA A 64 -12.76 -13.55 -7.72
C ALA A 64 -13.19 -13.96 -6.29
N ASP A 65 -13.64 -15.21 -6.10
CA ASP A 65 -13.94 -15.82 -4.78
C ASP A 65 -12.75 -16.65 -4.24
#